data_AF-A0A482PJ46-F1
#
_entry.id   AF-A0A482PJ46-F1
#
_cell.length_a   1.000
_cell.length_b   1.000
_cell.length_c   1.000
_cell.angle_alpha   90.00
_cell.angle_beta   90.00
_cell.angle_gamma   90.00
#
_symmetry.space_group_name_H-M   'P 1'
#
loop_
_entity.id
_entity.type
_entity.pdbx_description
1 polymer ?
#
loop_
_entity_poly.entity_id
_entity_poly.type
_entity_poly.pdbx_seq_one_letter_code
_entity_poly.pdbx_strand_id
1 'polypeptide(L)' 'MISDYFERKWLAIFMVMYLLVMLPLPFFFNTEYVPGWFGVPVFVYGWLAHGITVMALIVIYAHQCLKRPEYQDSVLEELE' A
#
# COMPACT_ATOMS: atom_id res chain seq x y z
N MET A 1 -26.26 5.03 -3.85
CA MET A 1 -25.14 5.03 -2.89
C MET A 1 -24.32 3.77 -3.12
N ILE A 2 -23.62 3.69 -4.26
CA ILE A 2 -22.66 2.62 -4.52
C ILE A 2 -21.45 2.98 -3.66
N SER A 3 -21.45 2.50 -2.42
CA SER A 3 -20.24 2.43 -1.61
C SER A 3 -19.38 1.38 -2.28
N ASP A 4 -18.52 1.81 -3.20
CA ASP A 4 -17.80 0.94 -4.12
C ASP A 4 -16.94 -0.05 -3.31
N TYR A 5 -17.14 -1.36 -3.54
CA TYR A 5 -16.39 -2.42 -2.84
C TYR A 5 -14.87 -2.23 -3.04
N PHE A 6 -14.48 -1.71 -4.20
CA PHE A 6 -13.12 -1.33 -4.52
C PHE A 6 -12.58 -0.28 -3.53
N GLU A 7 -13.28 0.84 -3.35
CA GLU A 7 -12.88 1.94 -2.48
C GLU A 7 -12.77 1.49 -1.03
N ARG A 8 -13.78 0.75 -0.53
CA ARG A 8 -13.74 0.20 0.85
C ARG A 8 -12.55 -0.73 1.08
N LYS A 9 -12.27 -1.62 0.13
CA LYS A 9 -11.15 -2.55 0.20
C LYS A 9 -9.82 -1.80 0.25
N TRP A 10 -9.61 -0.84 -0.65
CA TRP A 10 -8.36 -0.11 -0.73
C TRP A 10 -8.18 0.89 0.41
N LEU A 11 -9.26 1.51 0.88
CA LEU A 11 -9.25 2.31 2.10
C LEU A 11 -8.82 1.45 3.29
N ALA A 12 -9.35 0.23 3.45
CA ALA A 12 -8.94 -0.67 4.52
C ALA A 12 -7.46 -1.04 4.42
N ILE A 13 -6.96 -1.35 3.22
CA ILE A 13 -5.53 -1.62 2.98
C ILE A 13 -4.67 -0.41 3.35
N PHE A 14 -5.04 0.80 2.93
CA PHE A 14 -4.32 2.02 3.28
C PHE A 14 -4.31 2.27 4.79
N MET A 15 -5.45 2.08 5.45
CA MET A 15 -5.55 2.23 6.91
C MET A 15 -4.67 1.21 7.66
N VAL A 16 -4.62 -0.04 7.20
CA VAL A 16 -3.73 -1.06 7.79
C VAL A 16 -2.27 -0.68 7.61
N MET A 17 -1.87 -0.24 6.40
CA MET A 17 -0.50 0.17 6.12
C MET A 17 -0.09 1.40 6.94
N TYR A 18 -1.00 2.37 7.09
CA TYR A 18 -0.79 3.56 7.92
C TYR A 18 -0.62 3.18 9.40
N LEU A 19 -1.54 2.39 9.95
CA LEU A 19 -1.46 1.95 11.35
C LEU A 19 -0.18 1.16 11.61
N LEU A 20 0.22 0.28 10.67
CA LEU A 20 1.43 -0.53 10.79
C LEU A 20 2.69 0.33 11.00
N VAL A 21 2.85 1.42 10.25
CA VAL A 21 4.01 2.34 10.36
C VAL A 21 3.92 3.23 11.60
N MET A 22 2.70 3.56 12.04
CA MET A 22 2.48 4.38 13.23
C MET A 22 2.77 3.64 14.54
N LEU A 23 2.79 2.30 14.54
CA LEU A 23 3.18 1.55 15.72
C LEU A 23 4.67 1.72 15.98
N PRO A 24 5.10 1.99 17.23
CA PRO A 24 6.49 2.18 17.61
C PRO A 24 7.22 0.83 17.70
N LEU A 25 7.18 0.06 16.62
CA LEU A 25 7.82 -1.24 16.53
C LEU A 25 9.31 -1.05 16.20
N PRO A 26 10.20 -1.92 16.71
CA PRO A 26 11.65 -1.76 16.57
C PRO A 26 12.14 -1.88 15.10
N PHE A 27 11.29 -2.31 14.19
CA PHE A 27 11.56 -2.35 12.75
C PHE A 27 11.08 -1.11 12.00
N PHE A 28 10.37 -0.17 12.65
CA PHE A 28 10.04 1.14 12.07
C PHE A 28 10.73 2.29 12.80
N PHE A 29 10.94 2.15 14.11
CA PHE A 29 11.51 3.20 14.94
C PHE A 29 12.34 2.60 16.08
N ASN A 30 13.53 3.14 16.30
CA ASN A 30 14.31 2.88 17.51
C ASN A 30 14.93 4.18 18.02
N THR A 31 14.94 4.37 19.34
CA THR A 31 15.68 5.46 20.00
C THR A 31 17.16 5.12 20.18
N GLU A 32 17.49 3.84 20.16
CA GLU A 32 18.85 3.31 20.31
C GLU A 32 19.22 2.48 19.08
N TYR A 33 20.51 2.35 18.82
CA TYR A 33 20.98 1.52 17.72
C TYR A 33 20.78 0.03 18.05
N VAL A 34 19.89 -0.61 17.30
CA VAL A 34 19.68 -2.07 17.35
C VAL A 34 20.34 -2.69 16.11
N PRO A 35 21.45 -3.42 16.26
CA PRO A 35 22.14 -4.03 15.12
C PRO A 35 21.32 -5.20 14.56
N GLY A 36 21.13 -5.20 13.24
CA GLY A 36 20.62 -6.32 12.47
C GLY A 36 21.76 -7.05 11.74
N TRP A 37 21.41 -7.75 10.66
CA TRP A 37 22.40 -8.43 9.84
C TRP A 37 23.43 -7.44 9.27
N PHE A 38 24.68 -7.89 9.14
CA PHE A 38 25.80 -7.07 8.66
C PHE A 38 26.02 -5.74 9.42
N GLY A 39 25.51 -5.61 10.66
CA GLY A 39 25.59 -4.37 11.42
C GLY A 39 24.66 -3.26 10.88
N VAL A 40 23.72 -3.59 10.00
CA VAL A 40 22.73 -2.62 9.52
C VAL A 40 21.66 -2.43 10.60
N PRO A 41 21.24 -1.21 10.95
CA PRO A 41 20.17 -1.00 11.92
C PRO A 41 18.89 -1.75 11.52
N VAL A 42 18.24 -2.42 12.47
CA VAL A 42 17.07 -3.28 12.20
C VAL A 42 15.94 -2.53 11.47
N PHE A 43 15.72 -1.26 11.80
CA PHE A 43 14.65 -0.47 11.16
C PHE A 43 14.85 -0.32 9.64
N VAL A 44 16.08 -0.37 9.13
CA VAL A 44 16.35 -0.28 7.69
C VAL A 44 15.68 -1.43 6.95
N TYR A 45 15.74 -2.64 7.50
CA TYR A 45 15.08 -3.81 6.91
C TYR A 45 13.56 -3.69 6.93
N GLY A 46 12.98 -3.16 8.02
CA GLY A 46 11.54 -2.93 8.11
C GLY A 46 11.05 -1.90 7.09
N TRP A 47 11.78 -0.79 6.94
CA TRP A 47 11.48 0.23 5.92
C TRP A 47 11.68 -0.28 4.49
N LEU A 48 12.70 -1.12 4.23
CA LEU A 48 12.87 -1.77 2.93
C LEU A 48 11.70 -2.71 2.61
N ALA A 49 11.32 -3.58 3.54
CA ALA A 49 10.20 -4.50 3.36
C ALA A 49 8.87 -3.74 3.16
N HIS A 50 8.65 -2.69 3.94
CA HIS A 50 7.48 -1.83 3.79
C HIS A 50 7.46 -1.12 2.44
N GLY A 51 8.59 -0.53 2.01
CA GLY A 51 8.73 0.11 0.70
C GLY A 51 8.43 -0.84 -0.45
N ILE A 52 8.97 -2.06 -0.44
CA ILE A 52 8.68 -3.09 -1.44
C ILE A 52 7.17 -3.42 -1.45
N THR A 53 6.58 -3.56 -0.27
CA THR A 53 5.14 -3.84 -0.12
C THR A 53 4.30 -2.72 -0.71
N VAL A 54 4.61 -1.46 -0.41
CA VAL A 54 3.91 -0.28 -0.96
C VAL A 54 4.03 -0.23 -2.48
N MET A 55 5.22 -0.46 -3.03
CA MET A 55 5.43 -0.50 -4.49
C MET A 55 4.57 -1.58 -5.15
N ALA A 56 4.51 -2.78 -4.57
CA ALA A 56 3.66 -3.86 -5.07
C ALA A 56 2.17 -3.48 -5.00
N LEU A 57 1.72 -2.89 -3.89
CA LEU A 57 0.34 -2.43 -3.72
C LEU A 57 -0.03 -1.34 -4.73
N ILE A 58 0.87 -0.41 -5.06
CA ILE A 58 0.64 0.62 -6.09
C ILE A 58 0.42 -0.03 -7.45
N VAL A 59 1.25 -1.00 -7.84
CA VAL A 59 1.09 -1.72 -9.12
C VAL A 59 -0.24 -2.48 -9.16
N ILE A 60 -0.60 -3.17 -8.08
CA ILE A 60 -1.86 -3.91 -7.98
C ILE A 60 -3.06 -2.94 -8.01
N TYR A 61 -2.96 -1.81 -7.32
CA TYR A 61 -3.99 -0.76 -7.33
C TYR A 61 -4.20 -0.22 -8.74
N ALA A 62 -3.13 0.20 -9.41
CA ALA A 62 -3.18 0.73 -10.76
C ALA A 62 -3.83 -0.26 -11.74
N HIS A 63 -3.40 -1.53 -11.69
CA HIS A 63 -3.96 -2.58 -12.55
C HIS A 63 -5.45 -2.83 -12.31
N GLN A 64 -5.91 -2.80 -11.06
CA GLN A 64 -7.33 -2.99 -10.76
C GLN A 64 -8.16 -1.75 -11.08
N CYS A 65 -7.60 -0.55 -10.85
CA CYS A 65 -8.25 0.72 -11.15
C CYS A 65 -8.53 0.84 -12.65
N LEU A 66 -7.52 0.57 -13.48
CA LEU A 66 -7.65 0.63 -14.96
C LEU A 66 -8.57 -0.43 -15.56
N LYS A 67 -9.05 -1.40 -14.77
CA LYS A 67 -10.04 -2.40 -15.20
C LYS A 67 -11.47 -2.03 -14.86
N ARG A 68 -11.69 -0.92 -14.14
CA ARG A 68 -13.05 -0.54 -13.78
C ARG A 68 -13.82 -0.10 -15.03
N PRO A 69 -15.13 -0.41 -15.12
CA PRO A 69 -15.93 -0.16 -16.33
C PRO A 69 -15.94 1.30 -16.77
N GLU A 70 -15.91 2.25 -15.83
CA GLU A 70 -15.91 3.69 -16.14
C GLU A 70 -14.64 4.20 -16.83
N TYR A 71 -13.60 3.36 -16.95
CA TYR A 71 -12.38 3.67 -17.69
C TYR A 71 -12.23 2.86 -18.98
N GLN A 72 -13.25 2.09 -19.39
CA GLN A 72 -13.21 1.34 -20.65
C GLN A 72 -13.91 2.13 -21.75
N ASP A 73 -13.22 2.36 -22.87
CA ASP A 73 -13.74 3.14 -24.01
C ASP A 73 -15.03 2.55 -24.59
N SER A 74 -15.22 1.23 -24.52
CA SER A 74 -16.44 0.54 -24.98
C SER A 74 -17.72 1.00 -24.27
N VAL A 75 -17.61 1.51 -23.03
CA VAL A 75 -18.74 2.04 -22.25
C VAL A 75 -19.02 3.51 -22.63
N LEU A 76 -18.01 4.26 -23.08
CA LEU A 76 -18.18 5.63 -23.56
C LEU A 76 -18.90 5.68 -24.92
N GLU A 77 -18.59 4.73 -25.81
CA GLU A 77 -19.26 4.59 -27.11
C GLU A 77 -20.74 4.19 -27.00
N GLU A 78 -21.16 3.48 -25.94
CA GLU A 78 -22.58 3.17 -25.69
C GLU A 78 -23.40 4.36 -25.13
N LEU A 79 -22.73 5.44 -24.73
CA LEU A 79 -23.34 6.64 -24.16
C LEU A 79 -23.43 7.82 -25.16
N GLU A 80 -22.79 7.71 -26.33
CA GLU A 80 -22.91 8.63 -27.48
C GLU A 80 -24.04 8.21 -28.43
#